data_AF-A0A356J2A0-F1
#
_entry.id   AF-A0A356J2A0-F1
#
_cell.length_a   1.000
_cell.length_b   1.000
_cell.length_c   1.000
_cell.angle_alpha   90.00
_cell.angle_beta   90.00
_cell.angle_gamma   90.00
#
_symmetry.space_group_name_H-M   'P 1'
#
loop_
_entity.id
_entity.type
_entity.pdbx_description
1 polymer ?
#
loop_
_entity_poly.entity_id
_entity_poly.type
_entity_poly.pdbx_seq_one_letter_code
_entity_poly.pdbx_strand_id
1 'polypeptide(L)' 'MSFEENLKKLESLVKRMESGELKLDEMMKAFEEGRALADSCRKELEAVRLKIEKVTRDGKTEPFDFSPGNV' A
#
# COMPACT_ATOMS: atom_id res chain seq x y z
N MET A 1 7.08 -7.09 8.39
CA MET A 1 7.08 -5.68 7.98
C MET A 1 5.68 -5.16 8.18
N SER A 2 5.51 -3.94 8.67
CA SER A 2 4.17 -3.33 8.83
C SER A 2 3.69 -2.66 7.53
N PHE A 3 2.40 -2.34 7.47
CA PHE A 3 1.81 -1.56 6.37
C PHE A 3 2.59 -0.26 6.12
N GLU A 4 2.88 0.48 7.18
CA GLU A 4 3.57 1.77 7.12
C GLU A 4 5.01 1.62 6.61
N GLU A 5 5.70 0.54 6.99
CA GLU A 5 7.03 0.22 6.46
C GLU A 5 6.98 -0.09 4.96
N ASN A 6 6.01 -0.89 4.52
CA ASN A 6 5.84 -1.25 3.11
C ASN A 6 5.45 -0.03 2.27
N LEU A 7 4.56 0.83 2.78
CA LEU A 7 4.15 2.07 2.14
C LEU A 7 5.34 3.04 2.00
N LYS A 8 6.12 3.25 3.07
CA LYS A 8 7.29 4.13 3.04
C LYS A 8 8.37 3.66 2.05
N LYS A 9 8.56 2.33 1.95
CA LYS A 9 9.46 1.75 0.95
C LYS A 9 8.95 2.00 -0.47
N LEU A 10 7.65 1.78 -0.70
CA LEU A 10 7.03 2.03 -2.00
C LEU A 10 7.17 3.50 -2.43
N GLU A 11 6.88 4.44 -1.53
CA GLU A 11 7.05 5.88 -1.80
C GLU A 11 8.50 6.24 -2.16
N SER A 12 9.46 5.67 -1.43
CA SER A 12 10.89 5.92 -1.66
C SER A 12 11.34 5.33 -3.00
N LEU A 13 10.82 4.17 -3.37
CA LEU A 13 11.08 3.51 -4.65
C LEU A 13 10.50 4.31 -5.82
N VAL A 14 9.25 4.77 -5.69
CA VAL A 14 8.60 5.63 -6.70
C VAL A 14 9.39 6.92 -6.90
N LYS A 15 9.79 7.60 -5.82
CA LYS A 15 10.64 8.80 -5.92
C LYS A 15 11.95 8.54 -6.66
N ARG A 16 12.57 7.37 -6.44
CA ARG A 16 13.79 6.97 -7.15
C ARG A 16 13.54 6.64 -8.62
N MET A 17 12.37 6.10 -8.97
CA MET A 17 11.99 5.87 -10.37
C MET A 17 11.70 7.19 -11.09
N GLU A 18 11.07 8.14 -10.40
CA GLU A 18 10.73 9.47 -10.92
C GLU A 18 11.95 10.39 -11.08
N SER A 19 13.04 10.16 -10.34
CA SER A 19 14.27 10.96 -10.48
C SER A 19 14.94 10.81 -11.85
N GLY A 20 14.64 9.73 -12.58
CA GLY A 20 15.23 9.45 -13.90
C GLY A 20 16.70 9.01 -13.85
N GLU A 21 17.26 8.79 -12.66
CA GLU A 21 18.67 8.42 -12.47
C GLU A 21 18.93 6.91 -12.65
N LEU A 22 17.86 6.10 -12.74
CA LEU A 22 17.95 4.66 -12.86
C LEU A 22 18.31 4.23 -14.29
N LYS A 23 19.26 3.30 -14.41
CA LYS A 23 19.47 2.57 -15.67
C LYS A 23 18.30 1.62 -15.93
N LEU A 24 18.11 1.21 -17.19
CA LEU A 24 17.01 0.34 -17.60
C LEU A 24 16.88 -0.94 -16.74
N ASP A 25 17.98 -1.64 -16.48
CA ASP A 25 17.98 -2.86 -15.66
C ASP A 25 17.58 -2.59 -14.20
N GLU A 26 17.95 -1.42 -13.67
CA GLU A 26 17.58 -1.01 -12.32
C GLU A 26 16.12 -0.57 -12.25
N MET A 27 15.61 0.05 -13.31
CA MET A 27 14.20 0.44 -13.44
C MET A 27 13.29 -0.78 -13.50
N MET A 28 13.71 -1.86 -14.19
CA MET A 28 12.99 -3.13 -14.19
C MET A 28 12.91 -3.75 -12.78
N LYS A 29 14.03 -3.79 -12.06
CA LYS A 29 14.07 -4.29 -10.67
C LYS A 29 13.21 -3.45 -9.74
N ALA A 30 13.30 -2.12 -9.85
CA ALA A 30 12.48 -1.19 -9.07
C ALA A 30 10.98 -1.37 -9.37
N PHE A 31 10.61 -1.61 -10.62
CA PHE A 31 9.21 -1.89 -10.97
C PHE A 31 8.69 -3.19 -10.34
N GLU A 32 9.47 -4.27 -10.40
CA GLU A 32 9.11 -5.56 -9.80
C GLU A 32 8.96 -5.45 -8.28
N GLU A 33 9.91 -4.80 -7.61
CA GLU A 33 9.85 -4.54 -6.17
C GLU A 33 8.64 -3.66 -5.81
N GLY A 34 8.38 -2.59 -6.58
CA GLY A 34 7.25 -1.70 -6.38
C GLY A 34 5.92 -2.42 -6.49
N ARG A 35 5.78 -3.31 -7.47
CA ARG A 35 4.60 -4.16 -7.64
C ARG A 35 4.40 -5.08 -6.44
N ALA A 36 5.45 -5.71 -5.93
CA ALA A 36 5.37 -6.59 -4.77
C ALA A 36 4.98 -5.84 -3.48
N LEU A 37 5.52 -4.63 -3.29
CA LEU A 37 5.16 -3.76 -2.17
C LEU A 37 3.69 -3.31 -2.26
N ALA A 38 3.25 -2.86 -3.44
CA ALA A 38 1.86 -2.44 -3.67
C ALA A 38 0.86 -3.59 -3.43
N ASP A 39 1.20 -4.80 -3.88
CA ASP A 39 0.40 -6.00 -3.63
C ASP A 39 0.32 -6.35 -2.15
N SER A 40 1.41 -6.14 -1.40
CA SER A 40 1.43 -6.38 0.04
C SER A 40 0.54 -5.38 0.79
N CYS A 41 0.68 -4.08 0.50
CA CYS A 41 -0.18 -3.04 1.06
C CYS A 41 -1.66 -3.32 0.80
N ARG A 42 -2.02 -3.70 -0.44
CA ARG A 42 -3.40 -4.03 -0.80
C ARG A 42 -3.94 -5.21 0.01
N LYS A 43 -3.15 -6.27 0.18
CA LYS A 43 -3.56 -7.45 0.98
C LYS A 43 -3.79 -7.10 2.45
N GLU A 44 -2.94 -6.25 3.02
CA GLU A 44 -3.10 -5.81 4.40
C GLU A 44 -4.38 -4.98 4.58
N LEU A 45 -4.64 -4.03 3.67
CA LEU A 45 -5.87 -3.25 3.69
C LEU A 45 -7.13 -4.11 3.51
N GLU A 46 -7.11 -5.09 2.61
CA GLU A 46 -8.22 -6.04 2.44
C GLU A 46 -8.45 -6.90 3.69
N ALA A 47 -7.38 -7.35 4.35
CA ALA A 47 -7.50 -8.09 5.60
C ALA A 47 -8.13 -7.24 6.72
N VAL A 48 -7.75 -5.97 6.83
CA VAL A 48 -8.33 -5.01 7.77
C VAL A 48 -9.80 -4.76 7.43
N ARG A 49 -10.11 -4.51 6.15
CA ARG A 49 -11.48 -4.32 5.66
C ARG A 49 -12.38 -5.51 6.00
N LEU A 50 -11.95 -6.73 5.73
CA LEU A 50 -12.70 -7.95 6.06
C LEU A 50 -12.91 -8.10 7.58
N LYS A 51 -11.94 -7.69 8.39
CA LYS A 51 -12.08 -7.70 9.86
C LYS A 51 -13.12 -6.69 10.31
N ILE A 52 -13.12 -5.49 9.73
CA ILE A 52 -14.15 -4.46 9.99
C ILE A 52 -15.52 -4.98 9.56
N GLU A 53 -15.66 -5.54 8.36
CA GLU A 53 -16.92 -6.10 7.84
C GLU A 53 -17.48 -7.24 8.71
N LYS A 54 -16.62 -8.04 9.35
CA LYS A 54 -17.06 -9.08 10.29
C LYS A 54 -17.59 -8.48 11.59
N VAL A 55 -16.91 -7.46 12.13
CA VAL A 55 -17.33 -6.79 13.38
C VAL A 55 -18.61 -5.97 13.18
N THR A 56 -18.78 -5.32 12.03
CA THR A 56 -19.97 -4.50 11.72
C THR A 56 -21.24 -5.33 11.53
N ARG A 57 -21.11 -6.62 11.15
CA ARG A 57 -22.23 -7.54 10.94
C ARG A 57 -22.97 -7.91 12.25
N ASP A 58 -22.35 -7.69 13.41
CA ASP A 58 -22.91 -8.01 14.73
C ASP A 58 -23.64 -6.82 15.42
N GLY A 59 -23.83 -5.69 14.73
CA GLY A 59 -24.74 -4.64 15.19
C GLY A 59 -24.18 -3.22 15.12
N LYS A 60 -24.37 -2.59 13.96
CA LYS A 60 -24.22 -1.16 13.64
C LYS A 60 -22.88 -0.51 14.01
N THR A 61 -22.01 -0.41 13.01
CA THR A 61 -21.06 0.70 12.88
C THR A 61 -20.89 1.06 11.41
N GLU A 62 -20.82 2.36 11.13
CA GLU A 62 -20.71 2.94 9.78
C GLU A 62 -19.43 2.45 9.07
N PRO A 63 -19.40 2.42 7.72
CA PRO A 63 -18.18 2.17 6.99
C PRO A 63 -17.11 3.17 7.42
N PHE A 64 -15.95 2.69 7.86
CA PHE A 64 -14.80 3.56 8.06
C PHE A 64 -14.32 4.02 6.68
N ASP A 65 -14.64 5.27 6.33
CA ASP A 65 -14.21 5.91 5.08
C ASP A 65 -12.70 6.17 5.16
N PHE A 66 -11.92 5.27 4.57
CA PHE A 66 -10.50 5.49 4.32
C PHE A 66 -10.35 6.34 3.05
N SER A 67 -10.59 7.64 3.18
CA SER A 67 -10.17 8.63 2.19
C SER A 67 -8.71 9.01 2.48
N PRO A 68 -7.72 8.57 1.66
CA PRO A 68 -6.32 8.94 1.84
C PRO A 68 -6.13 10.38 1.36
N GLY A 69 -6.51 11.36 2.18
CA GLY A 69 -6.54 12.75 1.72
C GLY A 69 -6.65 13.86 2.77
N ASN A 70 -6.76 13.58 4.07
CA ASN A 70 -6.67 14.63 5.10
C ASN A 70 -5.37 14.48 5.91
N VAL A 71 -4.33 15.15 5.40
CA VAL A 71 -3.25 15.72 6.23
C VAL A 71 -3.70 17.10 6.69
#